data_AF-A0A0M9Z491-F1
#
_entry.id   AF-A0A0M9Z491-F1
#
_cell.length_a   1.000
_cell.length_b   1.000
_cell.length_c   1.000
_cell.angle_alpha   90.00
_cell.angle_beta   90.00
_cell.angle_gamma   90.00
#
_symmetry.space_group_name_H-M   'P 1'
#
loop_
_entity.id
_entity.type
_entity.pdbx_description
1 polymer ?
#
loop_
_entity_poly.entity_id
_entity_poly.type
_entity_poly.pdbx_seq_one_letter_code
_entity_poly.pdbx_strand_id
1 'polypeptide(L)'
;MAWDEWEQIKAGAGDGRHVAMRLNQVPADPGTGAPSAVTGGLQSSKKAWTTAGEGVGSLRQTIGTALRKLEDGQTGTGPTTGCLSAAAQKDVYDSWKKYAESVSERCGALQGILNQVGRDLLTTDEGVQAEMNRLAATYADTDAVGGRAGGR
;
A
#
# COMPACT_ATOMS: atom_id res chain seq x y z
N MET A 1 33.88 -9.82 -55.90
CA MET A 1 34.78 -10.28 -54.82
C MET A 1 34.19 -10.12 -53.42
N ALA A 2 33.62 -8.99 -52.98
CA ALA A 2 32.98 -8.92 -51.65
C ALA A 2 31.58 -9.59 -51.56
N TRP A 3 30.97 -9.90 -52.70
CA TRP A 3 29.65 -10.55 -52.77
C TRP A 3 29.73 -12.08 -52.63
N ASP A 4 30.81 -12.70 -53.12
CA ASP A 4 31.03 -14.15 -53.02
C ASP A 4 31.33 -14.58 -51.58
N GLU A 5 31.97 -13.70 -50.79
CA GLU A 5 32.21 -13.88 -49.36
C GLU A 5 30.90 -13.87 -48.56
N TRP A 6 29.93 -13.05 -48.97
CA TRP A 6 28.63 -12.96 -48.32
C TRP A 6 27.74 -14.19 -48.56
N GLU A 7 27.83 -14.80 -49.74
CA GLU A 7 27.10 -16.04 -50.04
C GLU A 7 27.70 -17.25 -49.31
N GLN A 8 29.03 -17.33 -49.15
CA GLN A 8 29.64 -18.40 -48.35
C GLN A 8 29.25 -18.33 -46.86
N ILE A 9 29.15 -17.13 -46.28
CA ILE A 9 28.75 -16.95 -44.88
C ILE A 9 27.30 -17.41 -44.66
N LYS A 10 26.39 -17.15 -45.63
CA LYS A 10 25.00 -17.63 -45.56
C LYS A 10 24.90 -19.15 -45.77
N ALA A 11 25.68 -19.71 -46.68
CA ALA A 11 25.70 -21.15 -46.92
C ALA A 11 26.19 -21.92 -45.68
N GLY A 12 27.17 -21.39 -44.93
CA GLY A 12 27.66 -21.99 -43.69
C GLY A 12 26.66 -21.96 -42.52
N ALA A 13 25.66 -21.07 -42.56
CA ALA A 13 24.62 -20.99 -41.53
C ALA A 13 23.47 -22.01 -41.73
N GLY A 14 23.35 -22.59 -42.93
CA GLY A 14 22.33 -23.60 -43.26
C GLY A 14 22.79 -25.04 -43.05
N ASP A 15 24.09 -25.28 -42.84
CA ASP A 15 24.64 -26.61 -42.65
C ASP A 15 24.54 -26.97 -41.16
N GLY A 16 23.56 -27.83 -40.83
CA GLY A 16 23.03 -28.13 -39.49
C GLY A 16 23.98 -28.72 -38.45
N ARG A 17 25.17 -28.16 -38.28
CA ARG A 17 25.95 -28.24 -37.05
C ARG A 17 25.36 -27.20 -36.11
N HIS A 18 24.68 -27.67 -35.07
CA HIS A 18 24.25 -26.85 -33.94
C HIS A 18 25.42 -25.97 -33.45
N VAL A 19 25.50 -24.74 -33.97
CA VAL A 19 26.16 -23.65 -33.28
C VAL A 19 25.29 -23.42 -32.07
N ALA A 20 25.59 -24.12 -30.99
CA ALA A 20 24.98 -23.86 -29.71
C ALA A 20 25.26 -22.39 -29.41
N MET A 21 24.25 -21.53 -29.62
CA MET A 21 24.24 -20.18 -29.08
C MET A 21 24.35 -20.36 -27.57
N ARG A 22 25.57 -20.32 -27.06
CA ARG A 22 25.84 -20.10 -25.66
C ARG A 22 25.47 -18.66 -25.38
N LEU A 23 24.17 -18.40 -25.21
CA LEU A 23 23.77 -17.34 -24.29
C LEU A 23 24.54 -17.60 -23.01
N ASN A 24 25.15 -16.56 -22.43
CA ASN A 24 25.70 -16.61 -21.08
C ASN A 24 24.54 -16.92 -20.12
N GLN A 25 24.22 -18.20 -19.99
CA GLN A 25 23.22 -18.70 -19.07
C GLN A 25 23.84 -18.54 -17.69
N VAL A 26 23.28 -17.62 -16.90
CA VAL A 26 23.38 -17.68 -15.45
C VAL A 26 23.00 -19.11 -15.02
N PRO A 27 23.75 -19.77 -14.12
CA PRO A 27 23.40 -21.10 -13.66
C PRO A 27 21.92 -21.14 -13.27
N ALA A 28 21.19 -22.15 -13.76
CA ALA A 28 19.80 -22.34 -13.38
C ALA A 28 19.73 -22.41 -11.86
N ASP A 29 19.08 -21.41 -11.25
CA ASP A 29 18.88 -21.32 -9.82
C ASP A 29 18.14 -22.58 -9.35
N PRO A 30 18.69 -23.36 -8.40
CA PRO A 30 18.06 -24.57 -7.93
C PRO A 30 16.76 -24.25 -7.19
N GLY A 31 15.66 -24.26 -7.94
CA GLY A 31 14.32 -24.40 -7.39
C GLY A 31 13.73 -23.11 -6.80
N THR A 32 12.43 -22.98 -7.04
CA THR A 32 11.50 -22.24 -6.20
C THR A 32 11.80 -22.45 -4.71
N GLY A 33 12.49 -21.51 -4.05
CA GLY A 33 12.75 -21.66 -2.62
C GLY A 33 13.78 -20.73 -1.96
N ALA A 34 14.68 -20.08 -2.70
CA ALA A 34 15.58 -19.11 -2.09
C ALA A 34 14.87 -17.74 -1.95
N PRO A 35 14.63 -17.23 -0.71
CA PRO A 35 14.10 -15.89 -0.53
C PRO A 35 15.05 -14.87 -1.18
N SER A 36 14.49 -13.95 -1.99
CA SER A 36 15.26 -12.84 -2.56
C SER A 36 16.05 -12.14 -1.46
N ALA A 37 17.36 -11.97 -1.65
CA ALA A 37 18.21 -11.27 -0.67
C ALA A 37 17.77 -9.82 -0.44
N VAL A 38 17.04 -9.23 -1.38
CA VAL A 38 16.52 -7.85 -1.31
C VAL A 38 15.20 -7.80 -0.53
N THR A 39 14.32 -8.78 -0.69
CA THR A 39 12.99 -8.78 -0.04
C THR A 39 12.87 -9.76 1.13
N GLY A 40 13.91 -10.54 1.42
CA GLY A 40 13.85 -11.62 2.43
C GLY A 40 12.81 -12.70 2.10
N GLY A 41 12.41 -12.82 0.83
CA GLY A 41 11.33 -13.72 0.42
C GLY A 41 9.91 -13.19 0.66
N LEU A 42 9.75 -11.88 0.96
CA LEU A 42 8.42 -11.28 1.01
C LEU A 42 7.76 -11.39 -0.37
N GLN A 43 6.75 -12.26 -0.47
CA GLN A 43 5.88 -12.31 -1.63
C GLN A 43 4.74 -11.33 -1.45
N SER A 44 4.92 -10.13 -2.01
CA SER A 44 3.84 -9.17 -2.23
C SER A 44 2.80 -9.83 -3.14
N SER A 45 1.60 -10.12 -2.62
CA SER A 45 0.54 -10.76 -3.39
C SER A 45 -0.71 -9.90 -3.41
N LYS A 46 -1.45 -9.92 -4.52
CA LYS A 46 -2.77 -9.31 -4.66
C LYS A 46 -3.66 -9.59 -3.45
N LYS A 47 -3.69 -10.86 -3.01
CA LYS A 47 -4.47 -11.29 -1.85
C LYS A 47 -4.06 -10.54 -0.59
N ALA A 48 -2.77 -10.41 -0.29
CA ALA A 48 -2.29 -9.71 0.89
C ALA A 48 -2.73 -8.25 0.91
N TRP A 49 -2.61 -7.54 -0.22
CA TRP A 49 -3.03 -6.15 -0.34
C TRP A 49 -4.55 -5.97 -0.25
N THR A 50 -5.33 -6.82 -0.91
CA THR A 50 -6.79 -6.80 -0.80
C THR A 50 -7.24 -7.08 0.64
N THR A 51 -6.66 -8.08 1.31
CA THR A 51 -6.97 -8.37 2.72
C THR A 51 -6.59 -7.22 3.65
N ALA A 52 -5.45 -6.56 3.41
CA ALA A 52 -5.09 -5.35 4.16
C ALA A 52 -6.12 -4.21 3.94
N GLY A 53 -6.54 -4.01 2.68
CA GLY A 53 -7.58 -3.05 2.34
C GLY A 53 -8.93 -3.34 3.01
N GLU A 54 -9.35 -4.61 3.04
CA GLU A 54 -10.54 -5.06 3.76
C GLU A 54 -10.45 -4.78 5.26
N GLY A 55 -9.30 -5.07 5.89
CA GLY A 55 -9.07 -4.79 7.31
C GLY A 55 -9.18 -3.30 7.66
N VAL A 56 -8.54 -2.43 6.87
CA VAL A 56 -8.63 -0.98 7.05
C VAL A 56 -10.06 -0.48 6.77
N GLY A 57 -10.74 -1.04 5.78
CA GLY A 57 -12.14 -0.73 5.49
C GLY A 57 -13.10 -1.13 6.61
N SER A 58 -12.85 -2.28 7.26
CA SER A 58 -13.60 -2.71 8.44
C SER A 58 -13.40 -1.75 9.62
N LEU A 59 -12.16 -1.32 9.88
CA LEU A 59 -11.88 -0.30 10.90
C LEU A 59 -12.66 1.00 10.64
N ARG A 60 -12.69 1.47 9.39
CA ARG A 60 -13.50 2.64 8.99
C ARG A 60 -14.98 2.47 9.35
N GLN A 61 -15.56 1.30 9.08
CA GLN A 61 -16.96 1.01 9.40
C GLN A 61 -17.21 1.01 10.92
N THR A 62 -16.30 0.43 11.70
CA THR A 62 -16.36 0.47 13.17
C THR A 62 -16.31 1.90 13.70
N ILE A 63 -15.41 2.73 13.17
CA ILE A 63 -15.31 4.16 13.53
C ILE A 63 -16.62 4.88 13.21
N GLY A 64 -17.18 4.69 12.01
CA GLY A 64 -18.47 5.29 11.63
C GLY A 64 -19.62 4.86 12.56
N THR A 65 -19.60 3.62 13.05
CA THR A 65 -20.57 3.13 14.02
C THR A 65 -20.38 3.78 15.40
N ALA A 66 -19.13 3.93 15.84
CA ALA A 66 -18.79 4.60 17.10
C ALA A 66 -19.16 6.09 17.07
N LEU A 67 -18.88 6.78 15.95
CA LEU A 67 -19.27 8.17 15.72
C LEU A 67 -20.78 8.36 15.87
N ARG A 68 -21.60 7.52 15.23
CA ARG A 68 -23.05 7.60 15.35
C ARG A 68 -23.51 7.44 16.81
N LYS A 69 -22.95 6.47 17.54
CA LYS A 69 -23.27 6.30 18.97
C LYS A 69 -22.85 7.51 19.81
N LEU A 70 -21.72 8.13 19.48
CA LEU A 70 -21.23 9.32 20.15
C LEU A 70 -22.18 10.52 19.91
N GLU A 71 -22.65 10.70 18.67
CA GLU A 71 -23.65 11.71 18.28
C GLU A 71 -25.00 11.48 18.97
N ASP A 72 -25.50 10.23 18.95
CA ASP A 72 -26.74 9.85 19.62
C ASP A 72 -26.67 10.14 21.12
N GLY A 73 -25.51 9.88 21.74
CA GLY A 73 -25.25 10.19 23.15
C GLY A 73 -25.22 11.68 23.50
N GLN A 74 -25.17 12.58 22.52
CA GLN A 74 -25.30 14.03 22.72
C GLN A 74 -26.74 14.52 22.68
N THR A 75 -27.68 13.69 22.25
CA THR A 75 -29.08 14.08 22.18
C THR A 75 -29.60 14.42 23.58
N GLY A 76 -30.30 15.56 23.69
CA GLY A 76 -30.88 16.01 24.97
C GLY A 76 -29.96 16.78 25.91
N THR A 77 -28.72 17.11 25.50
CA THR A 77 -27.78 17.90 26.32
C THR A 77 -28.15 19.38 26.49
N GLY A 78 -29.18 19.87 25.80
CA GLY A 78 -29.74 21.21 25.96
C GLY A 78 -28.74 22.34 25.64
N PRO A 79 -29.10 23.61 25.87
CA PRO A 79 -28.17 24.72 25.73
C PRO A 79 -27.03 24.61 26.75
N THR A 80 -25.78 24.78 26.31
CA THR A 80 -24.60 24.79 27.21
C THR A 80 -24.42 26.11 27.95
N THR A 81 -25.17 27.15 27.57
CA THR A 81 -25.09 28.50 28.14
C THR A 81 -25.40 28.49 29.64
N GLY A 82 -24.49 29.02 30.45
CA GLY A 82 -24.64 29.11 31.90
C GLY A 82 -24.19 27.86 32.67
N CYS A 83 -23.76 26.79 31.99
CA CYS A 83 -23.23 25.58 32.60
C CYS A 83 -21.83 25.26 32.06
N LEU A 84 -20.79 25.61 32.83
CA LEU A 84 -19.40 25.45 32.40
C LEU A 84 -19.02 23.99 32.10
N SER A 85 -19.58 23.03 32.85
CA SER A 85 -19.35 21.60 32.60
C SER A 85 -20.01 21.12 31.32
N ALA A 86 -21.18 21.64 30.96
CA ALA A 86 -21.83 21.32 29.68
C ALA A 86 -21.06 21.93 28.49
N ALA A 87 -20.54 23.16 28.63
CA ALA A 87 -19.70 23.77 27.60
C ALA A 87 -18.39 22.96 27.40
N ALA A 88 -17.68 22.64 28.48
CA ALA A 88 -16.47 21.83 28.41
C ALA A 88 -16.73 20.42 27.83
N GLN A 89 -17.85 19.80 28.19
CA GLN A 89 -18.26 18.52 27.63
C GLN A 89 -18.50 18.62 26.12
N LYS A 90 -19.12 19.69 25.64
CA LYS A 90 -19.33 19.94 24.21
C LYS A 90 -18.02 20.12 23.46
N ASP A 91 -17.07 20.88 24.01
CA ASP A 91 -15.75 21.07 23.40
C ASP A 91 -15.01 19.73 23.25
N VAL A 92 -15.05 18.88 24.28
CA VAL A 92 -14.47 17.54 24.23
C VAL A 92 -15.16 16.69 23.17
N TYR A 93 -16.49 16.69 23.11
CA TYR A 93 -17.24 15.98 22.08
C TYR A 93 -16.86 16.44 20.66
N ASP A 94 -16.83 17.75 20.40
CA ASP A 94 -16.50 18.30 19.08
C ASP A 94 -15.06 17.91 18.68
N SER A 95 -14.11 17.90 19.62
CA SER A 95 -12.75 17.44 19.40
C SER A 95 -12.68 15.94 19.05
N TRP A 96 -13.37 15.08 19.78
CA TRP A 96 -13.39 13.63 19.52
C TRP A 96 -14.05 13.31 18.19
N LYS A 97 -15.17 13.98 17.88
CA LYS A 97 -15.87 13.84 16.60
C LYS A 97 -14.93 14.17 15.44
N LYS A 98 -14.29 15.35 15.48
CA LYS A 98 -13.35 15.77 14.45
C LYS A 98 -12.22 14.75 14.27
N TYR A 99 -11.58 14.31 15.35
CA TYR A 99 -10.50 13.34 15.29
C TYR A 99 -10.94 12.01 14.66
N ALA A 100 -12.06 11.44 15.10
CA ALA A 100 -12.56 10.17 14.59
C ALA A 100 -13.01 10.26 13.13
N GLU A 101 -13.58 11.40 12.69
CA GLU A 101 -13.87 11.66 11.28
C GLU A 101 -12.60 11.65 10.43
N SER A 102 -11.56 12.37 10.85
CA SER A 102 -10.27 12.40 10.12
C SER A 102 -9.61 11.01 10.04
N VAL A 103 -9.66 10.21 11.12
CA VAL A 103 -9.16 8.82 11.09
C VAL A 103 -9.97 7.96 10.13
N SER A 104 -11.30 8.11 10.11
CA SER A 104 -12.21 7.40 9.19
C SER A 104 -11.90 7.73 7.73
N GLU A 105 -11.67 8.99 7.41
CA GLU A 105 -11.27 9.46 6.07
C GLU A 105 -9.92 8.87 5.66
N ARG A 106 -8.93 8.90 6.55
CA ARG A 106 -7.60 8.30 6.31
C ARG A 106 -7.70 6.79 6.06
N CYS A 107 -8.53 6.09 6.82
CA CYS A 107 -8.79 4.66 6.57
C CYS A 107 -9.42 4.45 5.18
N GLY A 108 -10.37 5.30 4.77
CA GLY A 108 -10.98 5.23 3.45
C GLY A 108 -9.96 5.42 2.32
N ALA A 109 -9.11 6.44 2.44
CA ALA A 109 -8.04 6.71 1.48
C ALA A 109 -7.04 5.54 1.41
N LEU A 110 -6.59 5.03 2.56
CA LEU A 110 -5.67 3.90 2.63
C LEU A 110 -6.28 2.62 2.05
N GLN A 111 -7.54 2.30 2.36
CA GLN A 111 -8.26 1.19 1.75
C GLN A 111 -8.27 1.30 0.22
N GLY A 112 -8.53 2.49 -0.32
CA GLY A 112 -8.48 2.76 -1.76
C GLY A 112 -7.12 2.42 -2.38
N ILE A 113 -6.04 2.91 -1.77
CA ILE A 113 -4.66 2.65 -2.20
C ILE A 113 -4.36 1.15 -2.17
N LEU A 114 -4.64 0.47 -1.05
CA LEU A 114 -4.36 -0.96 -0.89
C LEU A 114 -5.15 -1.82 -1.89
N ASN A 115 -6.40 -1.47 -2.16
CA ASN A 115 -7.21 -2.14 -3.18
C ASN A 115 -6.70 -1.87 -4.60
N GLN A 116 -6.18 -0.68 -4.87
CA GLN A 116 -5.55 -0.35 -6.15
C GLN A 116 -4.25 -1.14 -6.35
N VAL A 117 -3.39 -1.19 -5.33
CA VAL A 117 -2.16 -2.01 -5.33
C VAL A 117 -2.49 -3.48 -5.58
N GLY A 118 -3.50 -4.02 -4.89
CA GLY A 118 -3.92 -5.40 -5.09
C GLY A 118 -4.54 -5.67 -6.47
N ARG A 119 -5.33 -4.75 -7.02
CA ARG A 119 -5.98 -4.93 -8.33
C ARG A 119 -5.01 -4.76 -9.49
N ASP A 120 -4.24 -3.69 -9.46
CA ASP A 120 -3.45 -3.22 -10.60
C ASP A 120 -2.00 -3.70 -10.55
N LEU A 121 -1.54 -4.18 -9.38
CA LEU A 121 -0.12 -4.31 -9.04
C LEU A 121 0.58 -3.06 -9.53
N LEU A 122 0.46 -1.92 -8.81
CA LEU A 122 1.28 -0.74 -9.08
C LEU A 122 2.67 -1.25 -9.48
N THR A 123 3.07 -1.00 -10.73
CA THR A 123 3.94 -1.92 -11.50
C THR A 123 5.34 -2.07 -10.94
N THR A 124 5.63 -1.34 -9.85
CA THR A 124 6.91 -1.17 -9.16
C THR A 124 6.66 -0.75 -7.69
N ASP A 125 7.58 -1.09 -6.78
CA ASP A 125 7.52 -0.69 -5.36
C ASP A 125 7.55 0.84 -5.20
N GLU A 126 8.19 1.55 -6.13
CA GLU A 126 8.27 3.02 -6.17
C GLU A 126 6.88 3.65 -6.32
N GLY A 127 5.98 3.03 -7.11
CA GLY A 127 4.61 3.50 -7.26
C GLY A 127 3.82 3.39 -5.95
N VAL A 128 3.98 2.28 -5.23
CA VAL A 128 3.35 2.06 -3.92
C VAL A 128 3.89 3.08 -2.91
N GLN A 129 5.20 3.29 -2.87
CA GLN A 129 5.83 4.26 -1.99
C GLN A 129 5.36 5.69 -2.27
N ALA A 130 5.17 6.06 -3.54
CA ALA A 130 4.66 7.38 -3.90
C ALA A 130 3.24 7.62 -3.36
N GLU A 131 2.34 6.65 -3.46
CA GLU A 131 0.98 6.78 -2.90
C GLU A 131 0.99 6.86 -1.37
N MET A 132 1.84 6.05 -0.71
CA MET A 132 1.98 6.11 0.75
C MET A 132 2.54 7.46 1.22
N ASN A 133 3.49 8.04 0.47
CA ASN A 133 4.04 9.36 0.76
C ASN A 133 2.99 10.47 0.55
N ARG A 134 2.16 10.38 -0.50
CA ARG A 134 1.04 11.32 -0.70
C ARG A 134 0.02 11.22 0.43
N LEU A 135 -0.32 10.01 0.86
CA LEU A 135 -1.19 9.80 2.01
C LEU A 135 -0.58 10.43 3.27
N ALA A 136 0.72 10.20 3.54
CA ALA A 136 1.41 10.79 4.67
C ALA A 136 1.41 12.33 4.63
N ALA A 137 1.62 12.92 3.45
CA ALA A 137 1.59 14.37 3.26
C ALA A 137 0.20 14.96 3.51
N THR A 138 -0.86 14.30 3.04
CA THR A 138 -2.25 14.74 3.25
C THR A 138 -2.64 14.74 4.73
N TYR A 139 -2.13 13.78 5.51
CA TYR A 139 -2.43 13.61 6.93
C TYR A 139 -1.23 13.92 7.84
N ALA A 140 -0.41 14.90 7.45
CA ALA A 140 0.77 15.33 8.19
C ALA A 140 0.44 16.04 9.52
N ASP A 141 -0.84 16.36 9.75
CA ASP A 141 -1.38 16.98 10.97
C ASP A 141 -1.56 15.98 12.13
N THR A 142 -1.40 14.69 11.84
CA THR A 142 -1.47 13.62 12.85
C THR A 142 -0.08 13.03 13.06
N ASP A 143 0.56 13.40 14.18
CA ASP A 143 1.85 12.80 14.56
C ASP A 143 1.77 11.28 14.57
N ALA A 144 2.84 10.62 14.07
CA ALA A 144 2.94 9.17 14.11
C ALA A 144 3.05 8.67 15.56
N VAL A 145 1.91 8.32 16.17
CA VAL A 145 1.84 7.80 17.54
C VAL A 145 2.28 6.32 17.67
N GLY A 146 2.61 5.64 16.56
CA GLY A 146 3.11 4.26 16.55
C GLY A 146 4.19 4.06 15.49
N GLY A 147 5.29 3.41 15.88
CA GLY A 147 6.42 3.13 14.98
C GLY A 147 7.68 3.97 15.24
N ARG A 148 7.92 4.43 16.47
CA ARG A 148 9.28 4.86 16.84
C ARG A 148 10.22 3.68 16.60
N ALA A 149 11.17 3.85 15.69
CA ALA A 149 12.28 2.95 15.47
C ALA A 149 13.14 2.89 16.76
N GLY A 150 12.65 2.16 17.76
CA GLY A 150 13.48 1.62 18.82
C GLY A 150 14.15 0.40 18.24
N GLY A 151 15.36 0.58 17.71
CA GLY A 151 16.14 -0.51 17.16
C GLY A 151 16.34 -1.65 18.16
N ARG A 152 16.32 -2.87 17.64
CA ARG A 152 17.24 -3.95 18.00
C ARG A 152 17.63 -4.65 16.71
#